data_AF-A0A0C9VLI9-F1
#
_entry.id   AF-A0A0C9VLI9-F1
#
_cell.length_a   1.000
_cell.length_b   1.000
_cell.length_c   1.000
_cell.angle_alpha   90.00
_cell.angle_beta   90.00
_cell.angle_gamma   90.00
#
_symmetry.space_group_name_H-M   'P 1'
#
loop_
_entity.id
_entity.type
_entity.pdbx_description
1 polymer ?
#
loop_
_entity_poly.entity_id
_entity_poly.type
_entity_poly.pdbx_seq_one_letter_code
_entity_poly.pdbx_strand_id
1 'polypeptide(L)'
;MPGLAPKAYLNGFTLPADFELPTIESVRNDVAFVPTLLANNGKNANVGMLNPRTHENFERLPEPLIYNSMVPNLFKFSYFTLWEDIPNDLLDSAIWVLEMYARPWDEATEQDLRATGHIPPGNGYETAKYLASLNIRWKIARHLLNYKINRPADAIPYLRALVETDQSSIPKATVWGIYGEALARSGSDDKEAQIMLELALQAPGTRLPVDMAVRVRIFLARVLHRLNLDTKAIEHENWVIKWFRKNPTLMEDTALRNLLMPEEDYNDAILEQLGGKEWLANRKTTFKTNHNESKGCRQCEARSTQKPLFKCSRCKHIYYCSRECQRKDWPTHKESCNDIADCLKNIEKLSLLDPAAGQKAELWHKWRVEADKSLIHALGLHHDPSRSRTHIAFKRIKYTPKASKDLRYKFHIDEMGVYKISDVMPEIESIMCLRPGEGREYIDGLFEDIRRLAPDGSEIPFPMIDLAFGDNLVPWLGSKTVSRNGLTFIPYDPEWRESLNILGPPRAFKFPRAGVKDQEHIFDN
;
A
#
# COMPACT_ATOMS: atom_id res chain seq x y z
N MET A 1 9.22 15.31 -8.52
CA MET A 1 9.87 14.03 -8.21
C MET A 1 10.17 13.34 -9.53
N PRO A 2 11.38 12.82 -9.77
CA PRO A 2 11.58 11.91 -10.89
C PRO A 2 10.58 10.76 -10.73
N GLY A 3 9.81 10.50 -11.79
CA GLY A 3 8.77 9.46 -11.76
C GLY A 3 9.39 8.13 -11.39
N LEU A 4 8.76 7.42 -10.44
CA LEU A 4 9.20 6.07 -10.08
C LEU A 4 9.20 5.19 -11.33
N ALA A 5 10.25 4.39 -11.50
CA ALA A 5 10.32 3.43 -12.61
C ALA A 5 9.12 2.47 -12.54
N PRO A 6 8.48 2.13 -13.68
CA PRO A 6 7.34 1.23 -13.69
C PRO A 6 7.68 -0.14 -13.11
N LYS A 7 6.76 -0.71 -12.32
CA LYS A 7 6.98 -1.99 -11.64
C LYS A 7 6.29 -3.13 -12.37
N ALA A 8 6.96 -4.28 -12.49
CA ALA A 8 6.36 -5.49 -13.03
C ALA A 8 5.45 -6.15 -11.97
N TYR A 9 4.18 -6.40 -12.31
CA TYR A 9 3.21 -7.00 -11.40
C TYR A 9 2.02 -7.65 -12.14
N LEU A 10 1.67 -8.86 -11.71
CA LEU A 10 0.44 -9.57 -12.07
C LEU A 10 -0.20 -10.19 -10.82
N ASN A 11 -1.51 -10.06 -10.66
CA ASN A 11 -2.19 -10.66 -9.52
C ASN A 11 -2.27 -12.19 -9.69
N GLY A 12 -1.93 -12.93 -8.64
CA GLY A 12 -1.89 -14.40 -8.64
C GLY A 12 -0.68 -15.01 -9.36
N PHE A 13 0.30 -14.19 -9.77
CA PHE A 13 1.53 -14.66 -10.43
C PHE A 13 2.76 -14.09 -9.74
N THR A 14 3.73 -14.96 -9.44
CA THR A 14 5.09 -14.56 -9.06
C THR A 14 5.93 -14.47 -10.32
N LEU A 15 6.39 -13.27 -10.65
CA LEU A 15 7.31 -13.07 -11.77
C LEU A 15 8.73 -13.51 -11.39
N PRO A 16 9.55 -14.01 -12.34
CA PRO A 16 10.96 -14.28 -12.12
C PRO A 16 11.70 -13.06 -11.55
N ALA A 17 12.71 -13.29 -10.71
CA ALA A 17 13.47 -12.21 -10.07
C ALA A 17 14.26 -11.34 -11.08
N ASP A 18 14.60 -11.92 -12.23
CA ASP A 18 15.27 -11.30 -13.37
C ASP A 18 14.29 -10.78 -14.45
N PHE A 19 12.99 -10.73 -14.15
CA PHE A 19 12.01 -10.24 -15.11
C PHE A 19 12.12 -8.72 -15.31
N GLU A 20 12.48 -8.32 -16.53
CA GLU A 20 12.59 -6.90 -16.90
C GLU A 20 11.44 -6.43 -17.80
N LEU A 21 10.91 -5.25 -17.47
CA LEU A 21 9.98 -4.53 -18.32
C LEU A 21 10.74 -3.85 -19.48
N PRO A 22 10.12 -3.73 -20.66
CA PRO A 22 10.66 -2.91 -21.74
C PRO A 22 10.85 -1.45 -21.30
N THR A 23 11.83 -0.77 -21.89
CA THR A 23 12.05 0.66 -21.63
C THR A 23 10.86 1.50 -22.14
N ILE A 24 10.55 2.61 -21.47
CA ILE A 24 9.49 3.51 -21.92
C ILE A 24 9.73 4.02 -23.35
N GLU A 25 11.00 4.22 -23.73
CA GLU A 25 11.37 4.64 -25.08
C GLU A 25 11.01 3.57 -26.13
N SER A 26 11.38 2.30 -25.90
CA SER A 26 10.97 1.21 -26.79
C SER A 26 9.45 1.06 -26.89
N VAL A 27 8.72 1.28 -25.79
CA VAL A 27 7.26 1.21 -25.78
C VAL A 27 6.66 2.35 -26.62
N ARG A 28 7.20 3.56 -26.52
CA ARG A 28 6.75 4.71 -27.33
C ARG A 28 7.05 4.52 -28.83
N ASN A 29 8.17 3.86 -29.16
CA ASN A 29 8.48 3.50 -30.55
C ASN A 29 7.44 2.52 -31.11
N ASP A 30 7.06 1.50 -30.34
CA ASP A 30 5.98 0.57 -30.71
C ASP A 30 4.66 1.33 -30.91
N VAL A 31 4.29 2.23 -29.98
CA VAL A 31 3.07 3.06 -30.09
C VAL A 31 3.06 3.92 -31.35
N ALA A 32 4.19 4.54 -31.71
CA ALA A 32 4.31 5.33 -32.93
C ALA A 32 4.10 4.51 -34.20
N PHE A 33 4.35 3.19 -34.15
CA PHE A 33 4.17 2.27 -35.27
C PHE A 33 2.72 1.75 -35.40
N VAL A 34 1.92 1.78 -34.32
CA VAL A 34 0.54 1.28 -34.30
C VAL A 34 -0.35 1.86 -35.42
N PRO A 35 -0.37 3.17 -35.72
CA PRO A 35 -1.18 3.70 -36.81
C PRO A 35 -0.85 3.09 -38.18
N THR A 36 0.44 2.85 -38.46
CA THR A 36 0.89 2.18 -39.69
C THR A 36 0.46 0.71 -39.74
N LEU A 37 0.45 0.04 -38.60
CA LEU A 37 -0.06 -1.33 -38.49
C LEU A 37 -1.55 -1.42 -38.80
N LEU A 38 -2.35 -0.56 -38.17
CA LEU A 38 -3.80 -0.52 -38.34
C LEU A 38 -4.19 -0.17 -39.79
N ALA A 39 -3.50 0.79 -40.43
CA ALA A 39 -3.76 1.17 -41.82
C ALA A 39 -3.56 0.02 -42.82
N ASN A 40 -2.72 -0.96 -42.49
CA ASN A 40 -2.40 -2.08 -43.36
C ASN A 40 -3.21 -3.35 -43.04
N ASN A 41 -4.16 -3.32 -42.08
CA ASN A 41 -4.95 -4.49 -41.62
C ASN A 41 -4.09 -5.73 -41.30
N GLY A 42 -2.83 -5.55 -40.88
CA GLY A 42 -1.88 -6.65 -40.71
C GLY A 42 -1.59 -7.49 -41.97
N LYS A 43 -2.01 -7.05 -43.17
CA LYS A 43 -1.99 -7.84 -44.41
C LYS A 43 -0.60 -8.26 -44.90
N ASN A 44 0.47 -7.62 -44.40
CA ASN A 44 1.86 -7.96 -44.72
C ASN A 44 2.59 -8.73 -43.60
N ALA A 45 1.92 -9.09 -42.50
CA ALA A 45 2.59 -9.62 -41.31
C ALA A 45 2.72 -11.16 -41.27
N ASN A 46 2.00 -11.88 -42.15
CA ASN A 46 2.08 -13.34 -42.26
C ASN A 46 3.28 -13.86 -43.09
N VAL A 47 4.15 -12.98 -43.58
CA VAL A 47 5.29 -13.39 -44.41
C VAL A 47 6.43 -13.84 -43.50
N GLY A 48 6.45 -15.13 -43.15
CA GLY A 48 7.64 -15.83 -42.67
C GLY A 48 7.77 -16.12 -41.17
N MET A 49 6.70 -16.04 -40.37
CA MET A 49 6.77 -16.53 -38.98
C MET A 49 6.73 -18.07 -38.95
N LEU A 50 7.86 -18.67 -38.61
CA LEU A 50 8.00 -20.11 -38.38
C LEU A 50 7.67 -20.46 -36.94
N ASN A 51 6.95 -21.56 -36.73
CA ASN A 51 6.76 -22.14 -35.42
C ASN A 51 8.15 -22.55 -34.87
N PRO A 52 8.59 -22.03 -33.72
CA PRO A 52 9.94 -22.27 -33.20
C PRO A 52 10.19 -23.73 -32.78
N ARG A 53 9.15 -24.57 -32.68
CA ARG A 53 9.28 -26.01 -32.40
C ARG A 53 9.23 -26.88 -33.65
N THR A 54 8.38 -26.53 -34.62
CA THR A 54 8.16 -27.36 -35.82
C THR A 54 8.90 -26.85 -37.05
N HIS A 55 9.39 -25.61 -37.04
CA HIS A 55 9.99 -24.92 -38.19
C HIS A 55 9.07 -24.87 -39.43
N GLU A 56 7.76 -25.00 -39.23
CA GLU A 56 6.72 -24.87 -40.26
C GLU A 56 6.05 -23.50 -40.14
N ASN A 57 5.40 -23.04 -41.21
CA ASN A 57 4.55 -21.85 -41.16
C ASN A 57 3.37 -22.10 -40.22
N PHE A 58 3.05 -21.15 -39.34
CA PHE A 58 1.80 -21.21 -38.60
C PHE A 58 0.60 -21.29 -39.56
N GLU A 59 -0.36 -22.18 -39.32
CA GLU A 59 -1.71 -22.01 -39.85
C GLU A 59 -2.23 -20.66 -39.35
N ARG A 60 -2.72 -19.82 -40.28
CA ARG A 60 -3.01 -18.38 -40.12
C ARG A 60 -3.24 -17.96 -38.65
N LEU A 61 -2.21 -17.37 -38.02
CA LEU A 61 -2.32 -16.87 -36.65
C LEU A 61 -3.47 -15.87 -36.54
N PRO A 62 -4.27 -15.93 -35.46
CA PRO A 62 -5.21 -14.88 -35.11
C PRO A 62 -4.57 -13.49 -35.16
N GLU A 63 -5.30 -12.52 -35.70
CA GLU A 63 -4.87 -11.13 -35.84
C GLU A 63 -4.20 -10.55 -34.57
N PRO A 64 -4.71 -10.77 -33.34
CA PRO A 64 -4.08 -10.18 -32.17
C PRO A 64 -2.70 -10.77 -31.84
N LEU A 65 -2.45 -12.04 -32.19
CA LEU A 65 -1.13 -12.66 -32.04
C LEU A 65 -0.11 -12.07 -33.02
N ILE A 66 -0.58 -11.64 -34.19
CA ILE A 66 0.23 -10.91 -35.17
C ILE A 66 0.60 -9.53 -34.62
N TYR A 67 -0.35 -8.77 -34.07
CA TYR A 67 -0.01 -7.47 -33.48
C TYR A 67 0.97 -7.61 -32.31
N ASN A 68 0.82 -8.64 -31.48
CA ASN A 68 1.76 -8.91 -30.39
C ASN A 68 3.20 -9.12 -30.91
N SER A 69 3.37 -9.84 -32.03
CA SER A 69 4.71 -10.05 -32.60
C SER A 69 5.31 -8.79 -33.24
N MET A 70 4.47 -7.86 -33.72
CA MET A 70 4.90 -6.63 -34.37
C MET A 70 5.19 -5.46 -33.40
N VAL A 71 4.50 -5.41 -32.26
CA VAL A 71 4.71 -4.40 -31.19
C VAL A 71 4.87 -5.08 -29.81
N PRO A 72 5.90 -5.93 -29.66
CA PRO A 72 6.05 -6.79 -28.49
C PRO A 72 6.39 -6.01 -27.22
N ASN A 73 7.03 -4.84 -27.32
CA ASN A 73 7.38 -4.03 -26.16
C ASN A 73 6.11 -3.41 -25.57
N LEU A 74 5.21 -2.89 -26.42
CA LEU A 74 3.93 -2.36 -25.96
C LEU A 74 3.08 -3.46 -25.32
N PHE A 75 2.97 -4.64 -25.95
CA PHE A 75 2.24 -5.79 -25.40
C PHE A 75 2.79 -6.23 -24.03
N LYS A 76 4.10 -6.46 -23.94
CA LYS A 76 4.75 -6.85 -22.68
C LYS A 76 4.60 -5.76 -21.62
N PHE A 77 4.81 -4.49 -21.97
CA PHE A 77 4.70 -3.39 -21.02
C PHE A 77 3.27 -3.23 -20.50
N SER A 78 2.25 -3.18 -21.37
CA SER A 78 0.86 -3.01 -20.95
C SER A 78 0.35 -4.17 -20.09
N TYR A 79 0.72 -5.42 -20.45
CA TYR A 79 0.26 -6.59 -19.70
C TYR A 79 1.01 -6.82 -18.39
N PHE A 80 2.30 -6.54 -18.29
CA PHE A 80 3.08 -6.84 -17.08
C PHE A 80 3.31 -5.65 -16.13
N THR A 81 3.07 -4.40 -16.57
CA THR A 81 3.28 -3.23 -15.70
C THR A 81 2.14 -3.05 -14.70
N LEU A 82 2.43 -2.70 -13.45
CA LEU A 82 1.43 -2.30 -12.47
C LEU A 82 0.56 -1.18 -13.06
N TRP A 83 -0.76 -1.31 -13.03
CA TRP A 83 -1.66 -0.42 -13.76
C TRP A 83 -1.54 1.07 -13.38
N GLU A 84 -1.09 1.36 -12.15
CA GLU A 84 -0.85 2.72 -11.64
C GLU A 84 0.40 3.36 -12.25
N ASP A 85 1.35 2.55 -12.70
CA ASP A 85 2.65 2.99 -13.20
C ASP A 85 2.65 3.22 -14.72
N ILE A 86 1.55 2.90 -15.42
CA ILE A 86 1.43 3.18 -16.85
C ILE A 86 1.28 4.70 -17.05
N PRO A 87 2.21 5.36 -17.79
CA PRO A 87 2.13 6.78 -18.08
C PRO A 87 0.81 7.20 -18.74
N ASN A 88 0.33 8.40 -18.42
CA ASN A 88 -0.94 8.92 -18.93
C ASN A 88 -1.00 8.95 -20.47
N ASP A 89 0.12 9.26 -21.13
CA ASP A 89 0.23 9.28 -22.60
C ASP A 89 0.11 7.89 -23.25
N LEU A 90 0.27 6.81 -22.46
CA LEU A 90 0.23 5.43 -22.93
C LEU A 90 -1.08 4.70 -22.60
N LEU A 91 -2.00 5.35 -21.87
CA LEU A 91 -3.21 4.69 -21.35
C LEU A 91 -4.13 4.16 -22.46
N ASP A 92 -4.45 4.95 -23.48
CA ASP A 92 -5.31 4.49 -24.60
C ASP A 92 -4.66 3.35 -25.39
N SER A 93 -3.35 3.43 -25.63
CA SER A 93 -2.59 2.36 -26.29
C SER A 93 -2.56 1.08 -25.46
N ALA A 94 -2.43 1.22 -24.13
CA ALA A 94 -2.47 0.08 -23.22
C ALA A 94 -3.86 -0.55 -23.15
N ILE A 95 -4.95 0.24 -23.17
CA ILE A 95 -6.33 -0.29 -23.24
C ILE A 95 -6.49 -1.11 -24.52
N TRP A 96 -6.16 -0.52 -25.68
CA TRP A 96 -6.23 -1.22 -26.97
C TRP A 96 -5.43 -2.52 -26.98
N VAL A 97 -4.19 -2.49 -26.48
CA VAL A 97 -3.36 -3.69 -26.39
C VAL A 97 -3.94 -4.74 -25.47
N LEU A 98 -4.47 -4.36 -24.31
CA LEU A 98 -5.08 -5.30 -23.38
C LEU A 98 -6.34 -5.95 -23.99
N GLU A 99 -7.13 -5.20 -24.75
CA GLU A 99 -8.26 -5.74 -25.52
C GLU A 99 -7.78 -6.72 -26.60
N MET A 100 -6.71 -6.39 -27.32
CA MET A 100 -6.07 -7.32 -28.25
C MET A 100 -5.48 -8.54 -27.54
N TYR A 101 -4.90 -8.39 -26.36
CA TYR A 101 -4.31 -9.48 -25.58
C TYR A 101 -5.37 -10.44 -25.03
N ALA A 102 -6.61 -9.97 -24.83
CA ALA A 102 -7.72 -10.81 -24.38
C ALA A 102 -8.19 -11.78 -25.48
N ARG A 103 -8.29 -11.29 -26.73
CA ARG A 103 -8.89 -12.02 -27.86
C ARG A 103 -8.30 -13.41 -28.12
N PRO A 104 -6.97 -13.64 -28.11
CA PRO A 104 -6.40 -14.96 -28.34
C PRO A 104 -6.88 -16.04 -27.38
N TRP A 105 -7.29 -15.69 -26.17
CA TRP A 105 -7.81 -16.68 -25.21
C TRP A 105 -9.14 -17.29 -25.64
N ASP A 106 -9.87 -16.63 -26.53
CA ASP A 106 -11.14 -17.12 -27.10
C ASP A 106 -11.02 -17.47 -28.59
N GLU A 107 -10.05 -16.88 -29.31
CA GLU A 107 -9.88 -17.02 -30.76
C GLU A 107 -8.77 -18.02 -31.18
N ALA A 108 -7.84 -18.37 -30.30
CA ALA A 108 -6.67 -19.21 -30.64
C ALA A 108 -6.75 -20.60 -29.99
N THR A 109 -6.02 -21.57 -30.54
CA THR A 109 -5.88 -22.88 -29.89
C THR A 109 -4.88 -22.81 -28.74
N GLU A 110 -4.95 -23.75 -27.79
CA GLU A 110 -3.92 -23.88 -26.74
C GLU A 110 -2.52 -24.05 -27.34
N GLN A 111 -2.41 -24.79 -28.46
CA GLN A 111 -1.16 -24.99 -29.17
C GLN A 111 -0.57 -23.67 -29.67
N ASP A 112 -1.39 -22.80 -30.26
CA ASP A 112 -0.96 -21.48 -30.73
C ASP A 112 -0.50 -20.59 -29.58
N LEU A 113 -1.26 -20.57 -28.48
CA LEU A 113 -0.92 -19.79 -27.29
C LEU A 113 0.38 -20.26 -26.63
N ARG A 114 0.65 -21.57 -26.63
CA ARG A 114 1.93 -22.13 -26.17
C ARG A 114 3.07 -21.82 -27.14
N ALA A 115 2.84 -21.93 -28.44
CA ALA A 115 3.85 -21.69 -29.46
C ALA A 115 4.29 -20.21 -29.53
N THR A 116 3.37 -19.30 -29.21
CA THR A 116 3.62 -17.84 -29.16
C THR A 116 4.03 -17.34 -27.77
N GLY A 117 4.19 -18.23 -26.79
CA GLY A 117 4.64 -17.87 -25.44
C GLY A 117 3.60 -17.17 -24.55
N HIS A 118 2.33 -17.14 -24.95
CA HIS A 118 1.23 -16.59 -24.12
C HIS A 118 0.98 -17.43 -22.87
N ILE A 119 1.25 -18.74 -22.94
CA ILE A 119 1.22 -19.65 -21.79
C ILE A 119 2.65 -20.08 -21.46
N PRO A 120 3.22 -19.65 -20.31
CA PRO A 120 4.55 -20.06 -19.90
C PRO A 120 4.68 -21.59 -19.74
N PRO A 121 5.89 -22.16 -19.95
CA PRO A 121 6.16 -23.57 -19.67
C PRO A 121 5.81 -23.93 -18.21
N GLY A 122 5.20 -25.10 -18.01
CA GLY A 122 4.80 -25.58 -16.69
C GLY A 122 3.42 -25.11 -16.20
N ASN A 123 2.79 -24.14 -16.89
CA ASN A 123 1.46 -23.66 -16.51
C ASN A 123 0.34 -24.43 -17.25
N GLY A 124 -0.70 -24.80 -16.51
CA GLY A 124 -1.94 -25.37 -17.05
C GLY A 124 -2.76 -24.32 -17.80
N TYR A 125 -3.41 -24.74 -18.89
CA TYR A 125 -4.17 -23.85 -19.78
C TYR A 125 -5.29 -23.09 -19.05
N GLU A 126 -6.16 -23.82 -18.33
CA GLU A 126 -7.30 -23.22 -17.63
C GLU A 126 -6.88 -22.19 -16.58
N THR A 127 -5.85 -22.51 -15.79
CA THR A 127 -5.30 -21.57 -14.79
C THR A 127 -4.71 -20.33 -15.45
N ALA A 128 -3.98 -20.50 -16.55
CA ALA A 128 -3.40 -19.38 -17.29
C ALA A 128 -4.48 -18.49 -17.91
N LYS A 129 -5.50 -19.09 -18.55
CA LYS A 129 -6.65 -18.37 -19.14
C LYS A 129 -7.42 -17.59 -18.08
N TYR A 130 -7.70 -18.21 -16.95
CA TYR A 130 -8.39 -17.56 -15.83
C TYR A 130 -7.60 -16.36 -15.29
N LEU A 131 -6.31 -16.54 -14.96
CA LEU A 131 -5.50 -15.46 -14.40
C LEU A 131 -5.25 -14.34 -15.42
N ALA A 132 -5.07 -14.67 -16.70
CA ALA A 132 -4.95 -13.67 -17.76
C ALA A 132 -6.24 -12.86 -17.90
N SER A 133 -7.40 -13.51 -17.99
CA SER A 133 -8.70 -12.84 -18.06
C SER A 133 -8.93 -11.91 -16.87
N LEU A 134 -8.60 -12.37 -15.66
CA LEU A 134 -8.71 -11.58 -14.43
C LEU A 134 -7.81 -10.33 -14.48
N ASN A 135 -6.53 -10.48 -14.83
CA ASN A 135 -5.59 -9.36 -14.88
C ASN A 135 -5.95 -8.36 -15.99
N ILE A 136 -6.35 -8.84 -17.18
CA ILE A 136 -6.70 -7.99 -18.32
C ILE A 136 -7.96 -7.16 -18.00
N ARG A 137 -9.06 -7.82 -17.59
CA ARG A 137 -10.31 -7.14 -17.25
C ARG A 137 -10.11 -6.11 -16.15
N TRP A 138 -9.34 -6.46 -15.12
CA TRP A 138 -9.00 -5.54 -14.04
C TRP A 138 -8.27 -4.32 -14.57
N LYS A 139 -7.19 -4.50 -15.33
CA LYS A 139 -6.38 -3.39 -15.86
C LYS A 139 -7.18 -2.49 -16.79
N ILE A 140 -7.91 -3.06 -17.76
CA ILE A 140 -8.77 -2.29 -18.67
C ILE A 140 -9.75 -1.44 -17.87
N ALA A 141 -10.48 -2.03 -16.92
CA ALA A 141 -11.43 -1.30 -16.09
C ALA A 141 -10.77 -0.17 -15.28
N ARG A 142 -9.58 -0.41 -14.70
CA ARG A 142 -8.82 0.62 -13.97
C ARG A 142 -8.38 1.77 -14.88
N HIS A 143 -7.91 1.48 -16.10
CA HIS A 143 -7.51 2.50 -17.06
C HIS A 143 -8.69 3.31 -17.58
N LEU A 144 -9.81 2.66 -17.92
CA LEU A 144 -11.03 3.34 -18.37
C LEU A 144 -11.63 4.26 -17.29
N LEU A 145 -11.51 3.87 -16.01
CA LEU A 145 -11.94 4.70 -14.87
C LEU A 145 -10.92 5.77 -14.48
N ASN A 146 -9.69 5.76 -15.01
CA ASN A 146 -8.72 6.82 -14.79
C ASN A 146 -9.33 8.16 -15.22
N TYR A 147 -9.19 9.20 -14.41
CA TYR A 147 -9.77 10.52 -14.68
C TYR A 147 -9.30 11.17 -16.00
N LYS A 148 -8.13 10.78 -16.52
CA LYS A 148 -7.63 11.24 -17.83
C LYS A 148 -8.38 10.61 -19.00
N ILE A 149 -8.82 9.36 -18.85
CA ILE A 149 -9.59 8.63 -19.87
C ILE A 149 -11.08 8.86 -19.66
N ASN A 150 -11.55 8.68 -18.43
CA ASN A 150 -12.91 8.95 -17.97
C ASN A 150 -14.00 8.32 -18.85
N ARG A 151 -13.87 7.02 -19.14
CA ARG A 151 -14.82 6.21 -19.91
C ARG A 151 -15.50 5.16 -19.01
N PRO A 152 -16.28 5.57 -17.99
CA PRO A 152 -16.85 4.64 -17.02
C PRO A 152 -17.86 3.66 -17.63
N ALA A 153 -18.61 4.07 -18.66
CA ALA A 153 -19.56 3.21 -19.35
C ALA A 153 -18.85 2.01 -20.02
N ASP A 154 -17.69 2.24 -20.62
CA ASP A 154 -16.92 1.20 -21.32
C ASP A 154 -16.25 0.23 -20.34
N ALA A 155 -16.09 0.62 -19.07
CA ALA A 155 -15.55 -0.25 -18.02
C ALA A 155 -16.57 -1.28 -17.51
N ILE A 156 -17.88 -1.02 -17.67
CA ILE A 156 -18.98 -1.83 -17.11
C ILE A 156 -18.92 -3.30 -17.55
N PRO A 157 -18.76 -3.66 -18.84
CA PRO A 157 -18.75 -5.06 -19.26
C PRO A 157 -17.63 -5.86 -18.60
N TYR A 158 -16.43 -5.28 -18.50
CA TYR A 158 -15.26 -5.90 -17.86
C TYR A 158 -15.48 -6.10 -16.35
N LEU A 159 -16.07 -5.11 -15.68
CA LEU A 159 -16.36 -5.17 -14.24
C LEU A 159 -17.49 -6.13 -13.91
N ARG A 160 -18.55 -6.17 -14.73
CA ARG A 160 -19.66 -7.13 -14.59
C ARG A 160 -19.14 -8.57 -14.66
N ALA A 161 -18.29 -8.88 -15.65
CA ALA A 161 -17.67 -10.19 -15.78
C ALA A 161 -16.78 -10.55 -14.58
N LEU A 162 -16.12 -9.57 -13.94
CA LEU A 162 -15.35 -9.81 -12.71
C LEU A 162 -16.25 -10.08 -11.49
N VAL A 163 -17.41 -9.44 -11.40
CA VAL A 163 -18.39 -9.67 -10.32
C VAL A 163 -18.98 -11.08 -10.39
N GLU A 164 -19.26 -11.56 -11.60
CA GLU A 164 -19.80 -12.89 -11.87
C GLU A 164 -18.78 -14.02 -11.64
N THR A 165 -17.50 -13.69 -11.50
CA THR A 165 -16.44 -14.68 -11.28
C THR A 165 -16.39 -15.10 -9.81
N ASP A 166 -16.62 -16.39 -9.54
CA ASP A 166 -16.66 -16.91 -8.16
C ASP A 166 -15.30 -17.15 -7.51
N GLN A 167 -14.31 -17.56 -8.30
CA GLN A 167 -12.93 -17.69 -7.87
C GLN A 167 -12.20 -16.43 -8.32
N SER A 168 -11.90 -15.50 -7.41
CA SER A 168 -11.10 -14.31 -7.70
C SER A 168 -10.06 -14.11 -6.62
N SER A 169 -8.80 -13.89 -7.02
CA SER A 169 -7.75 -13.44 -6.10
C SER A 169 -7.95 -11.97 -5.70
N ILE A 170 -8.81 -11.24 -6.41
CA ILE A 170 -9.20 -9.88 -6.07
C ILE A 170 -10.38 -9.96 -5.10
N PRO A 171 -10.32 -9.27 -3.96
CA PRO A 171 -11.42 -9.33 -3.01
C PRO A 171 -12.74 -8.82 -3.60
N LYS A 172 -13.84 -9.59 -3.46
CA LYS A 172 -15.15 -9.25 -4.06
C LYS A 172 -15.62 -7.83 -3.72
N ALA A 173 -15.39 -7.36 -2.48
CA ALA A 173 -15.73 -6.00 -2.07
C ALA A 173 -15.08 -4.93 -2.95
N THR A 174 -13.83 -5.14 -3.34
CA THR A 174 -13.07 -4.24 -4.19
C THR A 174 -13.67 -4.19 -5.59
N VAL A 175 -14.04 -5.35 -6.14
CA VAL A 175 -14.70 -5.44 -7.45
C VAL A 175 -16.07 -4.74 -7.41
N TRP A 176 -16.90 -5.01 -6.39
CA TRP A 176 -18.20 -4.33 -6.22
C TRP A 176 -18.05 -2.82 -6.09
N GLY A 177 -17.06 -2.34 -5.33
CA GLY A 177 -16.83 -0.91 -5.14
C GLY A 177 -16.48 -0.20 -6.45
N ILE A 178 -15.60 -0.80 -7.27
CA ILE A 178 -15.20 -0.24 -8.57
C ILE A 178 -16.33 -0.34 -9.59
N TYR A 179 -17.08 -1.45 -9.58
CA TYR A 179 -18.22 -1.65 -10.46
C TYR A 179 -19.36 -0.65 -10.16
N GLY A 180 -19.70 -0.50 -8.89
CA GLY A 180 -20.66 0.50 -8.43
C GLY A 180 -20.21 1.93 -8.75
N GLU A 181 -18.91 2.24 -8.65
CA GLU A 181 -18.36 3.53 -9.09
C GLU A 181 -18.57 3.75 -10.60
N ALA A 182 -18.29 2.74 -11.43
CA ALA A 182 -18.48 2.83 -12.88
C ALA A 182 -19.94 3.14 -13.25
N LEU A 183 -20.88 2.37 -12.68
CA LEU A 183 -22.32 2.59 -12.87
C LEU A 183 -22.77 3.97 -12.39
N ALA A 184 -22.28 4.40 -11.22
CA ALA A 184 -22.63 5.70 -10.64
C ALA A 184 -22.11 6.88 -11.46
N ARG A 185 -20.92 6.75 -12.07
CA ARG A 185 -20.29 7.77 -12.93
C ARG A 185 -20.90 7.82 -14.32
N SER A 186 -21.28 6.67 -14.88
CA SER A 186 -21.93 6.63 -16.19
C SER A 186 -23.42 6.98 -16.15
N GLY A 187 -24.06 6.87 -14.97
CA GLY A 187 -25.50 7.03 -14.82
C GLY A 187 -26.31 5.93 -15.51
N SER A 188 -25.69 4.78 -15.80
CA SER A 188 -26.32 3.71 -16.60
C SER A 188 -27.40 2.93 -15.84
N ASP A 189 -27.17 2.65 -14.55
CA ASP A 189 -28.14 1.98 -13.68
C ASP A 189 -27.89 2.36 -12.20
N ASP A 190 -28.67 3.30 -11.68
CA ASP A 190 -28.54 3.76 -10.29
C ASP A 190 -28.97 2.70 -9.27
N LYS A 191 -29.88 1.78 -9.62
CA LYS A 191 -30.31 0.72 -8.69
C LYS A 191 -29.22 -0.32 -8.54
N GLU A 192 -28.62 -0.75 -9.65
CA GLU A 192 -27.47 -1.67 -9.62
C GLU A 192 -26.27 -0.99 -8.94
N ALA A 193 -26.02 0.30 -9.21
CA ALA A 193 -24.97 1.07 -8.54
C ALA A 193 -25.15 1.08 -7.02
N GLN A 194 -26.36 1.37 -6.52
CA GLN A 194 -26.67 1.35 -5.10
C GLN A 194 -26.33 0.00 -4.48
N ILE A 195 -26.81 -1.10 -5.08
CA ILE A 195 -26.60 -2.46 -4.56
C ILE A 195 -25.10 -2.77 -4.47
N MET A 196 -24.33 -2.50 -5.53
CA MET A 196 -22.91 -2.80 -5.58
C MET A 196 -22.10 -1.99 -4.55
N LEU A 197 -22.41 -0.71 -4.39
CA LEU A 197 -21.74 0.16 -3.42
C LEU A 197 -22.07 -0.22 -1.97
N GLU A 198 -23.31 -0.62 -1.68
CA GLU A 198 -23.70 -1.13 -0.36
C GLU A 198 -23.02 -2.46 -0.05
N LEU A 199 -22.98 -3.40 -1.00
CA LEU A 199 -22.27 -4.68 -0.87
C LEU A 199 -20.78 -4.46 -0.60
N ALA A 200 -20.15 -3.51 -1.29
CA ALA A 200 -18.74 -3.18 -1.08
C ALA A 200 -18.46 -2.72 0.36
N LEU A 201 -19.34 -1.90 0.95
CA LEU A 201 -19.20 -1.42 2.33
C LEU A 201 -19.53 -2.48 3.39
N GLN A 202 -20.40 -3.44 3.07
CA GLN A 202 -20.91 -4.45 4.00
C GLN A 202 -20.17 -5.80 3.90
N ALA A 203 -19.29 -5.96 2.91
CA ALA A 203 -18.61 -7.22 2.63
C ALA A 203 -17.94 -7.83 3.87
N PRO A 204 -18.37 -9.01 4.34
CA PRO A 204 -17.80 -9.64 5.52
C PRO A 204 -16.35 -10.06 5.25
N GLY A 205 -15.47 -9.82 6.22
CA GLY A 205 -14.06 -10.25 6.15
C GLY A 205 -13.18 -9.55 5.10
N THR A 206 -13.73 -8.68 4.26
CA THR A 206 -12.97 -8.01 3.20
C THR A 206 -12.67 -6.55 3.55
N ARG A 207 -11.40 -6.17 3.38
CA ARG A 207 -10.90 -4.83 3.69
C ARG A 207 -10.87 -3.97 2.42
N LEU A 208 -11.83 -3.06 2.25
CA LEU A 208 -11.66 -2.00 1.25
C LEU A 208 -10.45 -1.09 1.59
N PRO A 209 -9.61 -0.73 0.60
CA PRO A 209 -8.68 0.38 0.75
C PRO A 209 -9.39 1.65 1.24
N VAL A 210 -8.69 2.47 2.04
CA VAL A 210 -9.31 3.62 2.73
C VAL A 210 -9.87 4.64 1.74
N ASP A 211 -9.07 4.96 0.74
CA ASP A 211 -9.42 5.81 -0.40
C ASP A 211 -10.67 5.29 -1.14
N MET A 212 -10.75 3.97 -1.36
CA MET A 212 -11.88 3.32 -2.02
C MET A 212 -13.14 3.38 -1.16
N ALA A 213 -13.05 3.13 0.14
CA ALA A 213 -14.20 3.21 1.03
C ALA A 213 -14.80 4.64 1.07
N VAL A 214 -13.95 5.68 1.00
CA VAL A 214 -14.39 7.08 0.91
C VAL A 214 -15.05 7.34 -0.44
N ARG A 215 -14.42 6.92 -1.56
CA ARG A 215 -15.01 7.03 -2.91
C ARG A 215 -16.38 6.36 -3.02
N VAL A 216 -16.48 5.12 -2.55
CA VAL A 216 -17.73 4.35 -2.55
C VAL A 216 -18.84 5.10 -1.82
N ARG A 217 -18.56 5.71 -0.66
CA ARG A 217 -19.56 6.50 0.09
C ARG A 217 -19.98 7.76 -0.65
N ILE A 218 -19.06 8.45 -1.32
CA ILE A 218 -19.36 9.65 -2.11
C ILE A 218 -20.27 9.28 -3.29
N PHE A 219 -19.90 8.26 -4.08
CA PHE A 219 -20.73 7.83 -5.20
C PHE A 219 -22.08 7.26 -4.74
N LEU A 220 -22.13 6.57 -3.60
CA LEU A 220 -23.37 6.08 -3.02
C LEU A 220 -24.29 7.23 -2.62
N ALA A 221 -23.77 8.29 -1.98
CA ALA A 221 -24.56 9.48 -1.68
C ALA A 221 -25.16 10.12 -2.94
N ARG A 222 -24.35 10.28 -4.01
CA ARG A 222 -24.81 10.82 -5.30
C ARG A 222 -25.91 9.96 -5.93
N VAL A 223 -25.75 8.64 -5.93
CA VAL A 223 -26.76 7.69 -6.42
C VAL A 223 -28.04 7.77 -5.58
N LEU A 224 -27.92 7.81 -4.26
CA LEU A 224 -29.07 7.90 -3.35
C LEU A 224 -29.87 9.20 -3.55
N HIS A 225 -29.21 10.33 -3.80
CA HIS A 225 -29.90 11.57 -4.19
C HIS A 225 -30.71 11.38 -5.49
N ARG A 226 -30.14 10.77 -6.54
CA ARG A 226 -30.86 10.49 -7.79
C ARG A 226 -32.04 9.54 -7.62
N LEU A 227 -31.96 8.64 -6.63
CA LEU A 227 -33.03 7.74 -6.24
C LEU A 227 -34.05 8.37 -5.25
N ASN A 228 -33.92 9.66 -4.92
CA ASN A 228 -34.75 10.38 -3.94
C ASN A 228 -34.70 9.77 -2.52
N LEU A 229 -33.52 9.28 -2.10
CA LEU A 229 -33.24 8.71 -0.78
C LEU A 229 -32.34 9.65 0.05
N ASP A 230 -32.70 10.94 0.09
CA ASP A 230 -31.85 12.03 0.60
C ASP A 230 -31.38 11.83 2.04
N THR A 231 -32.22 11.32 2.93
CA THR A 231 -31.83 11.06 4.33
C THR A 231 -30.62 10.14 4.41
N LYS A 232 -30.60 9.05 3.64
CA LYS A 232 -29.47 8.12 3.59
C LYS A 232 -28.27 8.76 2.90
N ALA A 233 -28.49 9.52 1.83
CA ALA A 233 -27.41 10.22 1.14
C ALA A 233 -26.65 11.15 2.10
N ILE A 234 -27.38 11.98 2.85
CA ILE A 234 -26.84 12.93 3.84
C ILE A 234 -26.07 12.21 4.96
N GLU A 235 -26.47 11.01 5.37
CA GLU A 235 -25.69 10.20 6.34
C GLU A 235 -24.30 9.84 5.79
N HIS A 236 -24.22 9.45 4.52
CA HIS A 236 -22.95 9.16 3.86
C HIS A 236 -22.08 10.40 3.69
N GLU A 237 -22.66 11.54 3.28
CA GLU A 237 -21.95 12.83 3.18
C GLU A 237 -21.38 13.28 4.52
N ASN A 238 -22.20 13.27 5.58
CA ASN A 238 -21.78 13.64 6.93
C ASN A 238 -20.63 12.77 7.44
N TRP A 239 -20.69 11.47 7.12
CA TRP A 239 -19.60 10.56 7.43
C TRP A 239 -18.31 10.98 6.70
N VAL A 240 -18.39 11.26 5.40
CA VAL A 240 -17.25 11.63 4.55
C VAL A 240 -16.65 12.96 5.01
N ILE A 241 -17.46 13.97 5.28
CA ILE A 241 -17.03 15.27 5.80
C ILE A 241 -16.30 15.11 7.13
N LYS A 242 -16.90 14.35 8.07
CA LYS A 242 -16.28 14.07 9.37
C LYS A 242 -14.96 13.30 9.22
N TRP A 243 -14.88 12.42 8.23
CA TRP A 243 -13.67 11.66 7.93
C TRP A 243 -12.57 12.56 7.37
N PHE A 244 -12.85 13.40 6.37
CA PHE A 244 -11.88 14.34 5.79
C PHE A 244 -11.37 15.36 6.81
N ARG A 245 -12.22 15.87 7.71
CA ARG A 245 -11.78 16.75 8.81
C ARG A 245 -10.79 16.05 9.76
N LYS A 246 -10.88 14.73 9.91
CA LYS A 246 -9.97 13.94 10.76
C LYS A 246 -8.72 13.45 10.03
N ASN A 247 -8.80 13.33 8.71
CA ASN A 247 -7.78 12.74 7.85
C ASN A 247 -7.64 13.53 6.55
N PRO A 248 -7.27 14.82 6.62
CA PRO A 248 -7.34 15.73 5.49
C PRO A 248 -6.41 15.28 4.35
N THR A 249 -5.28 14.64 4.65
CA THR A 249 -4.23 14.30 3.68
C THR A 249 -4.13 12.81 3.35
N LEU A 250 -5.05 11.97 3.84
CA LEU A 250 -5.02 10.52 3.57
C LEU A 250 -5.41 10.14 2.14
N MET A 251 -6.04 11.06 1.40
CA MET A 251 -6.33 10.92 -0.02
C MET A 251 -5.45 11.90 -0.78
N GLU A 252 -4.77 11.38 -1.82
CA GLU A 252 -3.88 12.14 -2.69
C GLU A 252 -4.62 13.28 -3.38
N ASP A 253 -3.92 14.40 -3.56
CA ASP A 253 -4.49 15.68 -3.97
C ASP A 253 -5.15 15.61 -5.34
N THR A 254 -4.51 14.96 -6.31
CA THR A 254 -5.05 14.77 -7.66
C THR A 254 -6.32 13.92 -7.61
N ALA A 255 -6.28 12.77 -6.92
CA ALA A 255 -7.43 11.90 -6.74
C ALA A 255 -8.61 12.61 -6.05
N LEU A 256 -8.33 13.43 -5.03
CA LEU A 256 -9.36 14.18 -4.31
C LEU A 256 -9.95 15.30 -5.16
N ARG A 257 -9.12 16.04 -5.90
CA ARG A 257 -9.58 17.07 -6.85
C ARG A 257 -10.50 16.45 -7.90
N ASN A 258 -10.07 15.38 -8.55
CA ASN A 258 -10.91 14.70 -9.54
C ASN A 258 -12.24 14.18 -8.97
N LEU A 259 -12.28 13.88 -7.67
CA LEU A 259 -13.46 13.34 -7.01
C LEU A 259 -14.46 14.42 -6.59
N LEU A 260 -13.99 15.54 -6.04
CA LEU A 260 -14.83 16.59 -5.46
C LEU A 260 -14.87 17.89 -6.28
N MET A 261 -14.03 18.00 -7.30
CA MET A 261 -13.96 19.09 -8.27
C MET A 261 -13.72 18.52 -9.68
N PRO A 262 -14.67 17.74 -10.24
CA PRO A 262 -14.53 17.16 -11.57
C PRO A 262 -14.32 18.20 -12.68
N GLU A 263 -14.78 19.45 -12.47
CA GLU A 263 -14.60 20.58 -13.38
C GLU A 263 -14.00 21.77 -12.59
N GLU A 264 -13.23 22.64 -13.24
CA GLU A 264 -12.54 23.74 -12.55
C GLU A 264 -13.49 24.71 -11.81
N ASP A 265 -14.69 24.88 -12.36
CA ASP A 265 -15.71 25.80 -11.85
C ASP A 265 -16.80 25.12 -11.01
N TYR A 266 -16.69 23.81 -10.78
CA TYR A 266 -17.65 23.04 -9.99
C TYR A 266 -17.03 22.51 -8.71
N ASN A 267 -17.65 22.82 -7.57
CA ASN A 267 -17.34 22.22 -6.28
C ASN A 267 -18.50 21.32 -5.85
N ASP A 268 -18.18 20.10 -5.44
CA ASP A 268 -19.14 19.18 -4.83
C ASP A 268 -19.64 19.73 -3.47
N ALA A 269 -20.89 19.43 -3.10
CA ALA A 269 -21.48 19.88 -1.83
C ALA A 269 -20.65 19.45 -0.60
N ILE A 270 -20.00 18.28 -0.66
CA ILE A 270 -19.07 17.81 0.37
C ILE A 270 -17.88 18.76 0.51
N LEU A 271 -17.33 19.24 -0.61
CA LEU A 271 -16.20 20.17 -0.62
C LEU A 271 -16.60 21.53 -0.06
N GLU A 272 -17.76 22.06 -0.43
CA GLU A 272 -18.26 23.32 0.12
C GLU A 272 -18.37 23.25 1.64
N GLN A 273 -18.92 22.16 2.19
CA GLN A 273 -19.01 21.95 3.63
C GLN A 273 -17.65 21.73 4.33
N LEU A 274 -16.61 21.38 3.58
CA LEU A 274 -15.25 21.29 4.08
C LEU A 274 -14.54 22.66 4.11
N GLY A 275 -15.07 23.67 3.42
CA GLY A 275 -14.47 25.00 3.27
C GLY A 275 -13.97 25.29 1.85
N GLY A 276 -14.51 24.60 0.84
CA GLY A 276 -14.24 24.89 -0.57
C GLY A 276 -12.79 24.67 -1.01
N LYS A 277 -12.39 25.37 -2.07
CA LYS A 277 -11.04 25.34 -2.63
C LYS A 277 -9.96 25.70 -1.60
N GLU A 278 -10.26 26.57 -0.64
CA GLU A 278 -9.34 26.94 0.44
C GLU A 278 -9.00 25.78 1.37
N TRP A 279 -9.99 24.93 1.70
CA TRP A 279 -9.73 23.74 2.49
C TRP A 279 -8.77 22.80 1.77
N LEU A 280 -8.99 22.55 0.46
CA LEU A 280 -8.12 21.70 -0.36
C LEU A 280 -6.67 22.21 -0.40
N ALA A 281 -6.48 23.52 -0.53
CA ALA A 281 -5.16 24.15 -0.63
C ALA A 281 -4.38 24.12 0.70
N ASN A 282 -5.06 24.08 1.84
CA ASN A 282 -4.44 24.26 3.17
C ASN A 282 -4.41 22.97 4.02
N ARG A 283 -4.60 21.80 3.40
CA ARG A 283 -4.56 20.50 4.11
C ARG A 283 -3.16 20.22 4.63
N LYS A 284 -3.05 19.83 5.90
CA LYS A 284 -1.78 19.50 6.55
C LYS A 284 -1.88 18.20 7.33
N THR A 285 -0.82 17.41 7.30
CA THR A 285 -0.64 16.29 8.22
C THR A 285 -0.31 16.84 9.62
N THR A 286 -0.77 16.14 10.65
CA THR A 286 -0.44 16.37 12.07
C THR A 286 -0.08 15.04 12.72
N PHE A 287 0.50 15.04 13.92
CA PHE A 287 0.64 13.80 14.70
C PHE A 287 -0.69 13.04 14.78
N LYS A 288 -1.79 13.74 15.03
CA LYS A 288 -3.11 13.14 15.21
C LYS A 288 -3.62 12.48 13.93
N THR A 289 -3.35 13.07 12.76
CA THR A 289 -3.74 12.46 11.48
C THR A 289 -2.93 11.21 11.25
N ASN A 290 -1.59 11.26 11.35
CA ASN A 290 -0.70 10.10 11.18
C ASN A 290 -1.08 8.94 12.12
N HIS A 291 -1.32 9.26 13.38
CA HIS A 291 -1.78 8.31 14.38
C HIS A 291 -3.17 7.73 14.06
N ASN A 292 -4.06 8.47 13.39
CA ASN A 292 -5.33 7.90 12.93
C ASN A 292 -5.14 6.92 11.77
N GLU A 293 -4.17 7.15 10.89
CA GLU A 293 -3.86 6.25 9.76
C GLU A 293 -3.31 4.90 10.23
N SER A 294 -2.53 4.91 11.32
CA SER A 294 -1.94 3.71 11.91
C SER A 294 -2.93 2.87 12.73
N LYS A 295 -4.12 3.41 13.06
CA LYS A 295 -5.15 2.67 13.81
C LYS A 295 -5.78 1.57 12.98
N GLY A 296 -5.52 0.34 13.40
CA GLY A 296 -6.23 -0.85 12.96
C GLY A 296 -6.57 -1.74 14.14
N CYS A 297 -7.57 -2.59 13.98
CA CYS A 297 -7.79 -3.70 14.89
C CYS A 297 -6.54 -4.58 14.91
N ARG A 298 -6.01 -4.92 16.09
CA ARG A 298 -4.81 -5.77 16.18
C ARG A 298 -4.99 -7.16 15.60
N GLN A 299 -6.21 -7.72 15.68
CA GLN A 299 -6.51 -9.08 15.24
C GLN A 299 -6.85 -9.21 13.74
N CYS A 300 -7.60 -8.26 13.19
CA CYS A 300 -8.13 -8.35 11.82
C CYS A 300 -7.79 -7.15 10.95
N GLU A 301 -6.97 -6.22 11.48
CA GLU A 301 -6.49 -5.01 10.81
C GLU A 301 -7.56 -4.02 10.35
N ALA A 302 -8.84 -4.28 10.67
CA ALA A 302 -9.94 -3.40 10.31
C ALA A 302 -9.66 -1.97 10.79
N ARG A 303 -9.78 -1.00 9.90
CA ARG A 303 -9.52 0.41 10.20
C ARG A 303 -10.80 1.13 10.64
N SER A 304 -10.63 2.32 11.22
CA SER A 304 -11.75 3.18 11.63
C SER A 304 -12.69 3.59 10.48
N THR A 305 -12.22 3.50 9.23
CA THR A 305 -13.02 3.71 8.02
C THR A 305 -14.03 2.59 7.75
N GLN A 306 -13.79 1.42 8.32
CA GLN A 306 -14.54 0.20 8.05
C GLN A 306 -15.40 -0.18 9.24
N LYS A 307 -14.82 -0.15 10.44
CA LYS A 307 -15.51 -0.49 11.68
C LYS A 307 -15.14 0.51 12.78
N PRO A 308 -16.07 0.85 13.69
CA PRO A 308 -15.70 1.56 14.90
C PRO A 308 -14.68 0.72 15.67
N LEU A 309 -13.62 1.37 16.13
CA LEU A 309 -12.57 0.75 16.93
C LEU A 309 -12.66 1.25 18.36
N PHE A 310 -12.51 0.34 19.32
CA PHE A 310 -12.36 0.67 20.73
C PHE A 310 -10.97 0.27 21.23
N LYS A 311 -10.49 0.96 22.26
CA LYS A 311 -9.21 0.67 22.90
C LYS A 311 -9.37 -0.43 23.93
N CYS A 312 -8.33 -1.24 24.11
CA CYS A 312 -8.20 -2.06 25.32
C CYS A 312 -8.33 -1.15 26.56
N SER A 313 -9.26 -1.48 27.46
CA SER A 313 -9.55 -0.65 28.65
C SER A 313 -8.39 -0.58 29.64
N ARG A 314 -7.50 -1.60 29.63
CA ARG A 314 -6.35 -1.70 30.52
C ARG A 314 -5.14 -0.91 29.99
N CYS A 315 -4.60 -1.29 28.85
CA CYS A 315 -3.39 -0.66 28.30
C CYS A 315 -3.66 0.65 27.53
N LYS A 316 -4.91 0.90 27.10
CA LYS A 316 -5.33 2.09 26.32
C LYS A 316 -4.55 2.34 25.02
N HIS A 317 -3.79 1.35 24.56
CA HIS A 317 -2.86 1.43 23.44
C HIS A 317 -3.33 0.60 22.23
N ILE A 318 -3.72 -0.65 22.45
CA ILE A 318 -4.18 -1.55 21.38
C ILE A 318 -5.67 -1.31 21.06
N TYR A 319 -6.01 -1.40 19.76
CA TYR A 319 -7.36 -1.20 19.23
C TYR A 319 -7.99 -2.51 18.76
N TYR A 320 -9.30 -2.64 18.94
CA TYR A 320 -10.11 -3.77 18.48
C TYR A 320 -11.41 -3.29 17.85
N CYS A 321 -11.92 -4.02 16.85
CA CYS A 321 -13.25 -3.76 16.29
C CYS A 321 -14.38 -4.54 16.99
N SER A 322 -14.05 -5.60 17.74
CA SER A 322 -15.02 -6.43 18.48
C SER A 322 -14.39 -7.10 19.71
N ARG A 323 -15.23 -7.55 20.64
CA ARG A 323 -14.80 -8.34 21.80
C ARG A 323 -14.20 -9.69 21.40
N GLU A 324 -14.67 -10.27 20.30
CA GLU A 324 -14.12 -11.51 19.74
C GLU A 324 -12.68 -11.32 19.26
N CYS A 325 -12.41 -10.22 18.54
CA CYS A 325 -11.06 -9.87 18.11
C CYS A 325 -10.13 -9.68 19.31
N GLN A 326 -10.61 -9.01 20.36
CA GLN A 326 -9.85 -8.84 21.61
C GLN A 326 -9.54 -10.19 22.29
N ARG A 327 -10.50 -11.13 22.34
CA ARG A 327 -10.30 -12.46 22.95
C ARG A 327 -9.30 -13.31 22.18
N LYS A 328 -9.35 -13.26 20.84
CA LYS A 328 -8.40 -13.99 19.97
C LYS A 328 -6.97 -13.49 20.13
N ASP A 329 -6.78 -12.17 20.26
CA ASP A 329 -5.46 -11.55 20.46
C ASP A 329 -4.98 -11.63 21.92
N TRP A 330 -5.82 -12.03 22.88
CA TRP A 330 -5.45 -12.00 24.30
C TRP A 330 -4.21 -12.84 24.68
N PRO A 331 -4.02 -14.07 24.16
CA PRO A 331 -2.84 -14.87 24.49
C PRO A 331 -1.52 -14.18 24.14
N THR A 332 -1.49 -13.43 23.04
CA THR A 332 -0.31 -12.68 22.56
C THR A 332 -0.24 -11.26 23.13
N HIS A 333 -1.37 -10.65 23.45
CA HIS A 333 -1.42 -9.29 23.99
C HIS A 333 -1.20 -9.23 25.51
N LYS A 334 -1.52 -10.29 26.28
CA LYS A 334 -1.60 -10.22 27.75
C LYS A 334 -0.36 -9.63 28.42
N GLU A 335 0.83 -10.07 28.01
CA GLU A 335 2.10 -9.62 28.60
C GLU A 335 2.36 -8.15 28.25
N SER A 336 2.39 -7.81 26.97
CA SER A 336 2.53 -6.42 26.51
C SER A 336 1.44 -5.49 27.06
N CYS A 337 0.23 -5.98 27.32
CA CYS A 337 -0.85 -5.23 27.95
C CYS A 337 -0.50 -4.81 29.39
N ASN A 338 0.13 -5.71 30.16
CA ASN A 338 0.55 -5.43 31.52
C ASN A 338 1.67 -4.39 31.52
N ASP A 339 2.68 -4.57 30.68
CA ASP A 339 3.85 -3.67 30.60
C ASP A 339 3.43 -2.24 30.22
N ILE A 340 2.56 -2.11 29.23
CA ILE A 340 2.01 -0.81 28.82
C ILE A 340 1.18 -0.21 29.95
N ALA A 341 0.33 -1.00 30.61
CA ALA A 341 -0.50 -0.49 31.71
C ALA A 341 0.34 -0.03 32.90
N ASP A 342 1.42 -0.74 33.23
CA ASP A 342 2.30 -0.38 34.32
C ASP A 342 3.19 0.82 33.96
N CYS A 343 3.61 0.94 32.70
CA CYS A 343 4.22 2.16 32.17
C CYS A 343 3.28 3.37 32.34
N LEU A 344 1.99 3.25 32.00
CA LEU A 344 1.01 4.33 32.18
C LEU A 344 0.81 4.71 33.66
N LYS A 345 0.75 3.73 34.57
CA LYS A 345 0.68 4.00 36.02
C LYS A 345 1.93 4.73 36.52
N ASN A 346 3.11 4.37 36.04
CA ASN A 346 4.35 5.03 36.41
C ASN A 346 4.40 6.48 35.89
N ILE A 347 3.91 6.73 34.68
CA ILE A 347 3.75 8.08 34.14
C ILE A 347 2.77 8.92 34.98
N GLU A 348 1.67 8.33 35.42
CA GLU A 348 0.69 9.00 36.29
C GLU A 348 1.30 9.37 37.65
N LYS A 349 2.00 8.42 38.29
CA LYS A 349 2.76 8.69 39.52
C LYS A 349 3.80 9.79 39.33
N LEU A 350 4.56 9.74 38.23
CA LEU A 350 5.56 10.77 37.92
C LEU A 350 4.91 12.14 37.73
N SER A 351 3.75 12.19 37.06
CA SER A 351 2.99 13.44 36.85
C SER A 351 2.52 14.09 38.17
N LEU A 352 2.29 13.28 39.21
CA LEU A 352 1.96 13.79 40.55
C LEU A 352 3.18 14.34 41.30
N LEU A 353 4.36 13.75 41.10
CA LEU A 353 5.60 14.13 41.79
C LEU A 353 6.32 15.29 41.09
N ASP A 354 6.40 15.24 39.77
CA ASP A 354 7.01 16.24 38.89
C ASP A 354 6.14 16.35 37.62
N PRO A 355 5.24 17.36 37.56
CA PRO A 355 4.36 17.55 36.41
C PRO A 355 5.11 17.73 35.08
N ALA A 356 6.30 18.34 35.09
CA ALA A 356 7.09 18.56 33.88
C ALA A 356 7.71 17.25 33.38
N ALA A 357 8.28 16.44 34.29
CA ALA A 357 8.78 15.12 33.95
C ALA A 357 7.66 14.16 33.54
N GLY A 358 6.51 14.21 34.21
CA GLY A 358 5.32 13.43 33.87
C GLY A 358 4.78 13.76 32.48
N GLN A 359 4.66 15.05 32.16
CA GLN A 359 4.29 15.49 30.81
C GLN A 359 5.30 15.01 29.75
N LYS A 360 6.61 15.15 30.02
CA LYS A 360 7.64 14.64 29.11
C LYS A 360 7.50 13.14 28.88
N ALA A 361 7.28 12.35 29.94
CA ALA A 361 7.12 10.90 29.86
C ALA A 361 5.85 10.48 29.09
N GLU A 362 4.73 11.20 29.27
CA GLU A 362 3.49 10.96 28.51
C GLU A 362 3.69 11.24 27.00
N LEU A 363 4.32 12.37 26.66
CA LEU A 363 4.62 12.71 25.28
C LEU A 363 5.58 11.70 24.65
N TRP A 364 6.61 11.27 25.40
CA TRP A 364 7.57 10.27 24.96
C TRP A 364 6.90 8.92 24.67
N HIS A 365 6.05 8.45 25.58
CA HIS A 365 5.30 7.20 25.42
C HIS A 365 4.45 7.20 24.14
N LYS A 366 3.84 8.34 23.79
CA LYS A 366 3.06 8.51 22.56
C LYS A 366 3.93 8.61 21.31
N TRP A 367 5.07 9.31 21.38
CA TRP A 367 5.92 9.56 20.22
C TRP A 367 6.69 8.31 19.78
N ARG A 368 7.27 7.56 20.72
CA ARG A 368 8.20 6.43 20.44
C ARG A 368 7.55 5.23 19.74
N VAL A 369 6.23 5.13 19.79
CA VAL A 369 5.43 4.00 19.28
C VAL A 369 4.84 4.27 17.90
N GLU A 370 5.01 5.46 17.32
CA GLU A 370 4.49 5.75 15.97
C GLU A 370 5.21 4.95 14.89
N ALA A 371 4.51 4.70 13.77
CA ALA A 371 5.10 3.98 12.65
C ALA A 371 6.13 4.86 11.92
N ASP A 372 7.38 4.40 11.91
CA ASP A 372 8.50 5.06 11.26
C ASP A 372 8.99 4.20 10.10
N LYS A 373 8.72 4.64 8.88
CA LYS A 373 9.13 3.95 7.65
C LYS A 373 10.62 4.14 7.35
N SER A 374 11.28 5.09 8.01
CA SER A 374 12.70 5.35 7.84
C SER A 374 13.56 4.11 8.13
N LEU A 375 13.10 3.24 9.02
CA LEU A 375 13.81 2.01 9.38
C LEU A 375 13.99 1.06 8.18
N ILE A 376 13.11 1.12 7.18
CA ILE A 376 13.26 0.35 5.94
C ILE A 376 14.55 0.78 5.23
N HIS A 377 14.77 2.10 5.14
CA HIS A 377 15.92 2.70 4.48
C HIS A 377 17.19 2.56 5.32
N ALA A 378 17.11 2.83 6.63
CA ALA A 378 18.23 2.73 7.55
C ALA A 378 18.81 1.31 7.57
N LEU A 379 17.95 0.29 7.72
CA LEU A 379 18.38 -1.10 7.74
C LEU A 379 18.72 -1.64 6.34
N GLY A 380 18.56 -0.84 5.28
CA GLY A 380 18.88 -1.22 3.90
C GLY A 380 18.08 -2.42 3.39
N LEU A 381 16.83 -2.59 3.83
CA LEU A 381 16.04 -3.80 3.55
C LEU A 381 15.70 -4.00 2.08
N HIS A 382 15.75 -2.93 1.27
CA HIS A 382 15.62 -3.03 -0.18
C HIS A 382 16.77 -3.79 -0.84
N HIS A 383 17.97 -3.67 -0.27
CA HIS A 383 19.19 -4.29 -0.80
C HIS A 383 19.39 -5.67 -0.17
N ASP A 384 19.26 -5.76 1.15
CA ASP A 384 19.39 -7.01 1.90
C ASP A 384 18.26 -7.15 2.94
N PRO A 385 17.17 -7.86 2.61
CA PRO A 385 16.09 -8.13 3.54
C PRO A 385 16.50 -8.96 4.76
N SER A 386 17.63 -9.68 4.73
CA SER A 386 18.12 -10.48 5.86
C SER A 386 18.50 -9.61 7.05
N ARG A 387 18.87 -8.34 6.79
CA ARG A 387 19.19 -7.34 7.81
C ARG A 387 18.07 -7.10 8.80
N SER A 388 16.82 -7.38 8.42
CA SER A 388 15.65 -7.35 9.30
C SER A 388 15.81 -8.16 10.61
N ARG A 389 16.63 -9.21 10.58
CA ARG A 389 16.85 -10.12 11.73
C ARG A 389 18.26 -10.06 12.31
N THR A 390 19.17 -9.36 11.66
CA THR A 390 20.59 -9.29 12.06
C THR A 390 21.03 -7.90 12.49
N HIS A 391 20.27 -6.86 12.13
CA HIS A 391 20.62 -5.47 12.40
C HIS A 391 19.58 -4.73 13.24
N ILE A 392 20.04 -3.69 13.93
CA ILE A 392 19.25 -2.80 14.78
C ILE A 392 19.65 -1.34 14.52
N ALA A 393 18.66 -0.44 14.54
CA ALA A 393 18.90 1.00 14.46
C ALA A 393 18.95 1.63 15.87
N PHE A 394 20.01 2.35 16.19
CA PHE A 394 20.12 3.13 17.43
C PHE A 394 19.71 4.57 17.16
N LYS A 395 18.87 5.14 18.04
CA LYS A 395 18.39 6.52 17.93
C LYS A 395 18.61 7.26 19.25
N ARG A 396 19.52 8.24 19.26
CA ARG A 396 19.66 9.17 20.38
C ARG A 396 18.64 10.29 20.24
N ILE A 397 17.75 10.42 21.23
CA ILE A 397 16.62 11.34 21.20
C ILE A 397 16.88 12.54 22.09
N LYS A 398 16.61 13.73 21.56
CA LYS A 398 16.60 15.01 22.28
C LYS A 398 15.17 15.50 22.46
N TYR A 399 14.81 15.89 23.68
CA TYR A 399 13.50 16.50 23.97
C TYR A 399 13.51 17.99 23.64
N THR A 400 12.60 18.42 22.76
CA THR A 400 12.49 19.77 22.20
C THR A 400 11.12 20.39 22.51
N PRO A 401 10.77 20.63 23.79
CA PRO A 401 9.43 21.02 24.21
C PRO A 401 8.90 22.31 23.59
N LYS A 402 9.78 23.21 23.14
CA LYS A 402 9.44 24.53 22.59
C LYS A 402 9.42 24.58 21.06
N ALA A 403 9.84 23.53 20.35
CA ALA A 403 9.99 23.56 18.89
C ALA A 403 8.64 23.62 18.15
N SER A 404 7.60 22.95 18.65
CA SER A 404 6.25 23.01 18.07
C SER A 404 5.18 22.60 19.08
N LYS A 405 3.92 22.91 18.79
CA LYS A 405 2.76 22.30 19.48
C LYS A 405 2.46 20.88 18.96
N ASP A 406 2.90 20.55 17.75
CA ASP A 406 2.75 19.21 17.19
C ASP A 406 3.72 18.23 17.86
N LEU A 407 3.20 17.10 18.35
CA LEU A 407 3.98 16.07 19.06
C LEU A 407 5.11 15.51 18.19
N ARG A 408 4.96 15.45 16.87
CA ARG A 408 6.02 14.97 15.96
C ARG A 408 7.35 15.69 16.18
N TYR A 409 7.31 16.97 16.56
CA TYR A 409 8.50 17.82 16.70
C TYR A 409 8.86 18.15 18.15
N LYS A 410 8.21 17.48 19.12
CA LYS A 410 8.59 17.57 20.54
C LYS A 410 9.82 16.72 20.87
N PHE A 411 10.19 15.80 19.98
CA PHE A 411 11.39 14.99 20.08
C PHE A 411 12.12 15.07 18.74
N HIS A 412 13.45 15.01 18.83
CA HIS A 412 14.35 15.11 17.70
C HIS A 412 15.31 13.92 17.77
N ILE A 413 15.50 13.22 16.66
CA ILE A 413 16.54 12.19 16.55
C ILE A 413 17.86 12.93 16.30
N ASP A 414 18.68 13.09 17.33
CA ASP A 414 19.91 13.87 17.29
C ASP A 414 21.07 13.08 16.65
N GLU A 415 21.12 11.78 16.93
CA GLU A 415 22.10 10.84 16.36
C GLU A 415 21.41 9.52 15.99
N MET A 416 21.83 8.92 14.87
CA MET A 416 21.35 7.62 14.41
C MET A 416 22.47 6.81 13.75
N GLY A 417 22.44 5.49 13.94
CA GLY A 417 23.36 4.55 13.29
C GLY A 417 22.80 3.13 13.31
N VAL A 418 23.35 2.25 12.46
CA VAL A 418 22.85 0.88 12.28
C VAL A 418 23.95 -0.12 12.62
N TYR A 419 23.62 -1.17 13.36
CA TYR A 419 24.62 -2.09 13.89
C TYR A 419 24.15 -3.53 13.80
N LYS A 420 25.09 -4.48 13.66
CA LYS A 420 24.78 -5.91 13.83
C LYS A 420 24.41 -6.16 15.29
N ILE A 421 23.29 -6.84 15.52
CA ILE A 421 22.77 -7.14 16.86
C ILE A 421 23.81 -7.92 17.70
N SER A 422 24.51 -8.86 17.08
CA SER A 422 25.59 -9.64 17.70
C SER A 422 26.71 -8.77 18.26
N ASP A 423 26.96 -7.63 17.61
CA ASP A 423 28.15 -6.82 17.88
C ASP A 423 27.89 -5.80 18.96
N VAL A 424 26.63 -5.56 19.35
CA VAL A 424 26.21 -4.47 20.26
C VAL A 424 25.31 -4.93 21.40
N MET A 425 25.22 -6.24 21.65
CA MET A 425 24.38 -6.77 22.73
C MET A 425 24.71 -6.18 24.12
N PRO A 426 26.00 -6.02 24.52
CA PRO A 426 26.33 -5.39 25.81
C PRO A 426 25.79 -3.96 25.93
N GLU A 427 25.81 -3.19 24.85
CA GLU A 427 25.26 -1.83 24.81
C GLU A 427 23.74 -1.82 24.87
N ILE A 428 23.06 -2.77 24.21
CA ILE A 428 21.60 -2.93 24.32
C ILE A 428 21.23 -3.20 25.78
N GLU A 429 21.88 -4.18 26.41
CA GLU A 429 21.62 -4.56 27.80
C GLU A 429 21.91 -3.41 28.76
N SER A 430 23.04 -2.71 28.57
CA SER A 430 23.40 -1.56 29.39
C SER A 430 22.39 -0.41 29.26
N ILE A 431 22.00 -0.04 28.04
CA ILE A 431 21.04 1.05 27.80
C ILE A 431 19.67 0.68 28.36
N MET A 432 19.23 -0.56 28.19
CA MET A 432 17.92 -1.05 28.65
C MET A 432 17.91 -1.43 30.14
N CYS A 433 19.05 -1.35 30.85
CA CYS A 433 19.23 -1.80 32.22
C CYS A 433 18.84 -3.29 32.42
N LEU A 434 19.19 -4.15 31.47
CA LEU A 434 18.94 -5.58 31.49
C LEU A 434 20.12 -6.35 32.09
N ARG A 435 19.86 -7.56 32.58
CA ARG A 435 20.93 -8.47 33.00
C ARG A 435 21.62 -9.10 31.77
N PRO A 436 22.89 -9.54 31.91
CA PRO A 436 23.56 -10.26 30.83
C PRO A 436 22.76 -11.46 30.34
N GLY A 437 22.49 -11.53 29.04
CA GLY A 437 21.67 -12.54 28.37
C GLY A 437 20.22 -12.14 28.12
N GLU A 438 19.63 -11.28 28.98
CA GLU A 438 18.22 -10.89 28.87
C GLU A 438 17.96 -10.07 27.59
N GLY A 439 18.96 -9.35 27.05
CA GLY A 439 18.81 -8.59 25.81
C GLY A 439 18.52 -9.48 24.60
N ARG A 440 19.14 -10.66 24.56
CA ARG A 440 18.93 -11.64 23.49
C ARG A 440 17.53 -12.24 23.57
N GLU A 441 17.11 -12.66 24.75
CA GLU A 441 15.77 -13.20 24.99
C GLU A 441 14.68 -12.19 24.62
N TYR A 442 14.90 -10.90 24.94
CA TYR A 442 13.98 -9.83 24.59
C TYR A 442 13.79 -9.70 23.07
N ILE A 443 14.89 -9.66 22.31
CA ILE A 443 14.85 -9.53 20.85
C ILE A 443 14.23 -10.77 20.20
N ASP A 444 14.60 -11.97 20.64
CA ASP A 444 14.03 -13.22 20.14
C ASP A 444 12.51 -13.27 20.43
N GLY A 445 12.07 -12.76 21.58
CA GLY A 445 10.66 -12.57 21.91
C GLY A 445 9.93 -11.66 20.93
N LEU A 446 10.52 -10.51 20.56
CA LEU A 446 9.94 -9.61 19.55
C LEU A 446 9.78 -10.30 18.19
N PHE A 447 10.75 -11.11 17.77
CA PHE A 447 10.66 -11.86 16.52
C PHE A 447 9.58 -12.95 16.55
N GLU A 448 9.46 -13.65 17.68
CA GLU A 448 8.45 -14.69 17.86
C GLU A 448 7.03 -14.10 17.91
N ASP A 449 6.83 -12.94 18.53
CA ASP A 449 5.56 -12.22 18.50
C ASP A 449 5.14 -11.86 17.07
N ILE A 450 6.09 -11.43 16.23
CA ILE A 450 5.82 -11.14 14.81
C ILE A 450 5.46 -12.40 14.05
N ARG A 451 6.15 -13.51 14.32
CA ARG A 451 5.85 -14.81 13.71
C ARG A 451 4.44 -15.29 14.04
N ARG A 452 4.01 -15.15 15.30
CA ARG A 452 2.66 -15.54 15.76
C ARG A 452 1.53 -14.72 15.16
N LEU A 453 1.82 -13.50 14.71
CA LEU A 453 0.84 -12.62 14.06
C LEU A 453 0.65 -12.94 12.57
N ALA A 454 1.56 -13.69 11.95
CA ALA A 454 1.43 -14.12 10.56
C ALA A 454 0.43 -15.29 10.48
N PRO A 455 -0.65 -15.18 9.68
CA PRO A 455 -1.55 -16.31 9.43
C PRO A 455 -0.79 -17.54 8.89
N ASP A 456 -1.27 -18.75 9.21
CA ASP A 456 -0.67 -19.99 8.73
C ASP A 456 -0.54 -19.98 7.18
N GLY A 457 0.65 -20.30 6.68
CA GLY A 457 0.97 -20.32 5.26
C GLY A 457 1.24 -18.95 4.61
N SER A 458 1.13 -17.85 5.36
CA SER A 458 1.51 -16.51 4.87
C SER A 458 2.99 -16.21 5.09
N GLU A 459 3.55 -15.31 4.27
CA GLU A 459 4.92 -14.86 4.44
C GLU A 459 5.07 -14.05 5.74
N ILE A 460 6.04 -14.43 6.58
CA ILE A 460 6.35 -13.71 7.82
C ILE A 460 6.94 -12.35 7.44
N PRO A 461 6.36 -11.22 7.89
CA PRO A 461 6.87 -9.91 7.55
C PRO A 461 8.26 -9.67 8.17
N PHE A 462 9.04 -8.78 7.55
CA PHE A 462 10.38 -8.42 7.99
C PHE A 462 10.31 -7.55 9.25
N PRO A 463 10.89 -7.99 10.39
CA PRO A 463 11.02 -7.14 11.56
C PRO A 463 11.97 -5.97 11.30
N MET A 464 11.69 -4.83 11.93
CA MET A 464 12.57 -3.67 11.94
C MET A 464 12.75 -3.26 13.40
N ILE A 465 13.94 -3.52 13.95
CA ILE A 465 14.23 -3.29 15.37
C ILE A 465 14.93 -1.95 15.54
N ASP A 466 14.51 -1.18 16.54
CA ASP A 466 15.13 0.07 16.92
C ASP A 466 15.28 0.22 18.43
N LEU A 467 16.40 0.81 18.88
CA LEU A 467 16.62 1.22 20.26
C LEU A 467 16.66 2.75 20.33
N ALA A 468 15.65 3.35 20.94
CA ALA A 468 15.55 4.79 21.14
C ALA A 468 15.80 5.17 22.61
N PHE A 469 16.74 6.09 22.85
CA PHE A 469 17.19 6.46 24.21
C PHE A 469 17.66 7.92 24.25
N GLY A 470 17.76 8.51 25.44
CA GLY A 470 18.22 9.89 25.61
C GLY A 470 18.10 10.38 27.04
N ASP A 471 18.52 11.62 27.29
CA ASP A 471 18.62 12.16 28.65
C ASP A 471 17.26 12.18 29.34
N ASN A 472 17.17 11.52 30.49
CA ASN A 472 15.95 11.40 31.29
C ASN A 472 14.75 10.91 30.46
N LEU A 473 14.99 9.95 29.56
CA LEU A 473 13.97 9.20 28.83
C LEU A 473 14.07 7.73 29.22
N VAL A 474 12.92 7.08 29.41
CA VAL A 474 12.87 5.62 29.54
C VAL A 474 13.23 5.02 28.18
N PRO A 475 14.31 4.22 28.07
CA PRO A 475 14.70 3.57 26.82
C PRO A 475 13.56 2.77 26.19
N TRP A 476 13.60 2.64 24.87
CA TRP A 476 12.59 1.91 24.10
C TRP A 476 13.27 1.02 23.07
N LEU A 477 13.25 -0.28 23.32
CA LEU A 477 13.58 -1.31 22.35
C LEU A 477 12.28 -1.79 21.70
N GLY A 478 12.08 -1.43 20.44
CA GLY A 478 10.83 -1.69 19.72
C GLY A 478 11.03 -2.52 18.47
N SER A 479 9.93 -3.08 17.97
CA SER A 479 9.87 -3.72 16.67
C SER A 479 8.74 -3.16 15.83
N LYS A 480 9.02 -2.88 14.55
CA LYS A 480 8.04 -2.65 13.49
C LYS A 480 8.11 -3.79 12.47
N THR A 481 7.16 -3.82 11.54
CA THR A 481 7.15 -4.83 10.46
C THR A 481 6.94 -4.19 9.09
N VAL A 482 7.54 -4.79 8.07
CA VAL A 482 7.25 -4.50 6.66
C VAL A 482 7.08 -5.81 5.91
N SER A 483 6.03 -5.95 5.10
CA SER A 483 5.86 -7.12 4.24
C SER A 483 6.74 -7.03 3.00
N ARG A 484 6.96 -8.14 2.28
CA ARG A 484 7.66 -8.13 1.00
C ARG A 484 7.01 -7.18 0.00
N ASN A 485 5.68 -7.25 -0.14
CA ASN A 485 4.93 -6.29 -0.95
C ASN A 485 5.17 -4.85 -0.49
N GLY A 486 5.23 -4.61 0.83
CA GLY A 486 5.57 -3.30 1.39
C GLY A 486 6.92 -2.77 0.92
N LEU A 487 7.96 -3.62 0.86
CA LEU A 487 9.27 -3.27 0.32
C LEU A 487 9.21 -2.95 -1.18
N THR A 488 8.38 -3.67 -1.95
CA THR A 488 8.17 -3.39 -3.38
C THR A 488 7.45 -2.05 -3.60
N PHE A 489 6.47 -1.71 -2.77
CA PHE A 489 5.66 -0.50 -2.94
C PHE A 489 6.34 0.76 -2.40
N ILE A 490 7.16 0.66 -1.35
CA ILE A 490 7.90 1.80 -0.79
C ILE A 490 9.27 1.86 -1.51
N PRO A 491 9.52 2.81 -2.41
CA PRO A 491 10.82 2.93 -3.06
C PRO A 491 11.92 3.28 -2.05
N TYR A 492 13.15 2.88 -2.33
CA TYR A 492 14.30 3.35 -1.55
C TYR A 492 14.47 4.86 -1.73
N ASP A 493 14.56 5.59 -0.61
CA ASP A 493 14.88 7.00 -0.58
C ASP A 493 16.35 7.17 -0.15
N PRO A 494 17.26 7.58 -1.05
CA PRO A 494 18.66 7.79 -0.68
C PRO A 494 18.85 8.98 0.29
N GLU A 495 17.90 9.93 0.31
CA GLU A 495 17.94 11.14 1.14
C GLU A 495 17.04 11.00 2.38
N TRP A 496 16.68 9.76 2.76
CA TRP A 496 15.70 9.50 3.82
C TRP A 496 16.05 10.18 5.16
N ARG A 497 17.34 10.39 5.46
CA ARG A 497 17.82 11.11 6.65
C ARG A 497 17.31 12.55 6.72
N GLU A 498 17.13 13.23 5.59
CA GLU A 498 16.60 14.60 5.52
C GLU A 498 15.12 14.68 5.93
N SER A 499 14.38 13.59 5.72
CA SER A 499 12.95 13.53 6.02
C SER A 499 12.62 13.16 7.47
N LEU A 500 13.61 12.68 8.24
CA LEU A 500 13.42 12.18 9.61
C LEU A 500 13.00 13.25 10.62
N ASN A 501 13.50 14.47 10.43
CA ASN A 501 13.41 15.56 11.40
C ASN A 501 13.11 16.88 10.68
N ILE A 502 12.35 17.78 11.31
CA ILE A 502 12.22 19.15 10.80
C ILE A 502 13.48 19.99 11.01
N LEU A 503 14.24 19.71 12.06
CA LEU A 503 15.39 20.55 12.47
C LEU A 503 16.71 20.14 11.79
N GLY A 504 16.65 19.30 10.76
CA GLY A 504 17.81 18.76 10.03
C GLY A 504 18.07 17.28 10.33
N PRO A 505 18.89 16.62 9.48
CA PRO A 505 19.13 15.18 9.56
C PRO A 505 19.87 14.78 10.84
N PRO A 506 19.68 13.54 11.34
CA PRO A 506 20.44 13.05 12.48
C PRO A 506 21.93 12.92 12.13
N ARG A 507 22.79 13.20 13.11
CA ARG A 507 24.23 12.93 12.99
C ARG A 507 24.50 11.43 13.06
N ALA A 508 25.68 10.98 12.65
CA ALA A 508 26.08 9.59 12.82
C ALA A 508 26.27 9.26 14.30
N PHE A 509 25.57 8.25 14.79
CA PHE A 509 25.77 7.72 16.14
C PHE A 509 26.97 6.77 16.14
N LYS A 510 27.88 6.87 17.12
CA LYS A 510 29.06 6.00 17.25
C LYS A 510 29.23 5.51 18.68
N PHE A 511 29.54 4.23 18.83
CA PHE A 511 29.92 3.68 20.12
C PHE A 511 31.37 3.97 20.47
N PRO A 512 31.70 4.19 21.77
CA PRO A 512 33.08 4.33 22.21
C PRO A 512 33.90 3.03 22.11
N ARG A 513 33.25 1.87 22.12
CA ARG A 513 33.93 0.57 22.11
C ARG A 513 34.61 0.32 20.77
N ALA A 514 35.90 0.03 20.81
CA ALA A 514 36.68 -0.30 19.62
C ALA A 514 36.12 -1.54 18.90
N GLY A 515 36.11 -1.49 17.57
CA GLY A 515 35.66 -2.60 16.70
C GLY A 515 34.18 -2.55 16.31
N VAL A 516 33.35 -1.77 17.01
CA VAL A 516 31.93 -1.60 16.66
C VAL A 516 31.82 -0.55 15.55
N LYS A 517 31.43 -0.98 14.35
CA LYS A 517 31.29 -0.10 13.18
C LYS A 517 29.82 0.06 12.79
N ASP A 518 29.45 1.27 12.41
CA ASP A 518 28.17 1.54 11.75
C ASP A 518 28.10 0.76 10.43
N GLN A 519 27.01 0.02 10.25
CA GLN A 519 26.75 -0.90 9.15
C GLN A 519 25.72 -0.34 8.17
N GLU A 520 25.25 0.91 8.31
CA GLU A 520 24.19 1.48 7.45
C GLU A 520 24.41 1.18 5.96
N HIS A 521 25.63 1.41 5.47
CA HIS A 521 26.02 1.22 4.07
C HIS A 521 26.96 0.03 3.82
N ILE A 522 27.09 -0.89 4.79
CA ILE A 522 27.93 -2.09 4.66
C ILE A 522 26.99 -3.29 4.47
N PHE A 523 27.03 -3.89 3.29
CA PHE A 523 26.20 -5.04 2.92
C PHE A 523 27.11 -6.25 2.75
N ASP A 524 26.68 -7.40 3.28
CA ASP A 524 27.34 -8.67 3.04
C ASP A 524 26.90 -9.11 1.60
N ASN A 525 27.83 -9.06 0.63
CA ASN A 525 27.57 -9.41 -0.78
C ASN A 525 27.18 -10.88 -0.96
#